data_AF-A0A7S3UKC1-F1
#
_entry.id   AF-A0A7S3UKC1-F1
#
_cell.length_a   1.000
_cell.length_b   1.000
_cell.length_c   1.000
_cell.angle_alpha   90.00
_cell.angle_beta   90.00
_cell.angle_gamma   90.00
#
_symmetry.space_group_name_H-M   'P 1'
#
loop_
_entity.id
_entity.type
_entity.pdbx_description
1 polymer ?
#
loop_
_entity_poly.entity_id
_entity_poly.type
_entity_poly.pdbx_seq_one_letter_code
_entity_poly.pdbx_strand_id
1 'polypeptide(L)'
;SESLVDLRPKSRVVACGTLQVEPKFIHECGFCGHLEDVVVDWSMRGKKLGKRMVSKLLDRAREQGCYKVILDCKEHNIGFYTSCGFKVKDAQMSCYFSEVVCKSTSWDTAAARAQADISLGDSLVMTSLRADHFHQGFAGLLEQLTSVGELSEDMYRARLAELQNSMDALMFVIEDTNLQRVVGVGTLLIEHKFIHSAGRFGSTPLNWKTGRHVALPA
;
A
#
# COMPACT_ATOMS: atom_id res chain seq x y z
N SER A 1 -4.54 -45.34 -16.97
CA SER A 1 -3.65 -44.82 -18.02
C SER A 1 -3.21 -43.42 -17.62
N GLU A 2 -1.90 -43.19 -17.74
CA GLU A 2 -1.14 -41.92 -17.71
C GLU A 2 -1.36 -40.93 -16.55
N SER A 3 -0.59 -41.13 -15.48
CA SER A 3 -0.16 -40.05 -14.59
C SER A 3 0.83 -39.15 -15.32
N LEU A 4 0.39 -37.97 -15.73
CA LEU A 4 1.23 -36.87 -16.23
C LEU A 4 2.26 -36.51 -15.15
N VAL A 5 3.49 -36.99 -15.29
CA VAL A 5 4.63 -36.52 -14.51
C VAL A 5 5.03 -35.15 -15.07
N ASP A 6 4.81 -34.09 -14.31
CA ASP A 6 5.29 -32.74 -14.65
C ASP A 6 6.83 -32.74 -14.64
N LEU A 7 7.42 -32.84 -15.84
CA LEU A 7 8.86 -32.83 -16.07
C LEU A 7 9.49 -31.43 -15.99
N ARG A 8 8.75 -30.40 -15.54
CA ARG A 8 9.34 -29.07 -15.36
C ARG A 8 10.47 -29.15 -14.33
N PRO A 9 11.70 -28.70 -14.68
CA PRO A 9 12.76 -28.56 -13.69
C PRO A 9 12.23 -27.75 -12.51
N LYS A 10 12.55 -28.15 -11.27
CA LYS A 10 12.13 -27.42 -10.06
C LYS A 10 12.41 -25.93 -10.25
N SER A 11 11.35 -25.16 -10.48
CA SER A 11 11.46 -23.74 -10.71
C SER A 11 11.71 -23.07 -9.36
N ARG A 12 12.82 -22.34 -9.26
CA ARG A 12 13.15 -21.55 -8.07
C ARG A 12 12.82 -20.10 -8.34
N VAL A 13 12.02 -19.48 -7.48
CA VAL A 13 11.82 -18.02 -7.50
C VAL A 13 13.16 -17.36 -7.16
N VAL A 14 13.63 -16.46 -8.01
CA VAL A 14 14.92 -15.75 -7.85
C VAL A 14 14.77 -14.23 -7.78
N ALA A 15 13.55 -13.72 -7.97
CA ALA A 15 13.21 -12.32 -7.80
C ALA A 15 11.71 -12.17 -7.50
N CYS A 16 11.35 -11.15 -6.73
CA CYS A 16 9.98 -10.76 -6.45
C CYS A 16 9.87 -9.23 -6.50
N GLY A 17 8.65 -8.72 -6.65
CA GLY A 17 8.30 -7.32 -6.52
C GLY A 17 6.78 -7.20 -6.50
N THR A 18 6.27 -6.23 -5.76
CA THR A 18 4.85 -5.99 -5.56
C THR A 18 4.47 -4.67 -6.22
N LEU A 19 3.36 -4.66 -6.96
CA LEU A 19 2.71 -3.44 -7.41
C LEU A 19 1.31 -3.42 -6.78
N GLN A 20 1.08 -2.46 -5.88
CA GLN A 20 -0.25 -2.17 -5.36
C GLN A 20 -0.83 -0.99 -6.11
N VAL A 21 -2.09 -1.10 -6.56
CA VAL A 21 -2.76 -0.03 -7.29
C VAL A 21 -3.83 0.58 -6.39
N GLU A 22 -3.63 1.86 -6.10
CA GLU A 22 -4.53 2.63 -5.26
C GLU A 22 -5.47 3.49 -6.12
N PRO A 23 -6.79 3.27 -6.05
CA PRO A 23 -7.77 4.14 -6.67
C PRO A 23 -7.87 5.47 -5.89
N LYS A 24 -7.82 6.60 -6.60
CA LYS A 24 -7.93 7.95 -6.02
C LYS A 24 -9.22 8.64 -6.46
N PHE A 25 -9.65 9.68 -5.73
CA PHE A 25 -10.69 10.62 -6.18
C PHE A 25 -10.13 11.86 -6.90
N ILE A 26 -8.82 12.03 -6.88
CA ILE A 26 -8.08 13.10 -7.57
C ILE A 26 -7.63 12.63 -8.96
N HIS A 27 -7.22 13.57 -9.82
CA HIS A 27 -6.81 13.28 -11.19
C HIS A 27 -7.86 12.46 -11.97
N GLU A 28 -9.11 12.93 -11.99
CA GLU A 28 -10.25 12.33 -12.72
C GLU A 28 -10.51 10.88 -12.31
N CYS A 29 -10.53 10.62 -10.99
CA CYS A 29 -10.60 9.27 -10.44
C CYS A 29 -9.45 8.34 -10.88
N GLY A 30 -8.25 8.89 -11.08
CA GLY A 30 -7.08 8.14 -11.52
C GLY A 30 -6.56 7.10 -10.52
N PHE A 31 -5.51 6.39 -10.93
CA PHE A 31 -4.85 5.36 -10.12
C PHE A 31 -3.39 5.71 -9.80
N CYS A 32 -2.96 5.45 -8.58
CA CYS A 32 -1.56 5.57 -8.16
C CYS A 32 -0.99 4.18 -7.88
N GLY A 33 0.10 3.81 -8.56
CA GLY A 33 0.83 2.59 -8.25
C GLY A 33 1.82 2.79 -7.11
N HIS A 34 1.95 1.80 -6.23
CA HIS A 34 2.96 1.72 -5.18
C HIS A 34 3.84 0.51 -5.46
N LEU A 35 5.14 0.73 -5.65
CA LEU A 35 6.10 -0.32 -5.96
C LEU A 35 6.86 -0.72 -4.68
N GLU A 36 6.57 -1.93 -4.20
CA GLU A 36 7.06 -2.44 -2.91
C GLU A 36 7.81 -3.76 -3.07
N ASP A 37 8.55 -4.16 -2.03
CA ASP A 37 9.15 -5.49 -1.85
C ASP A 37 9.95 -6.04 -3.05
N VAL A 38 10.62 -5.15 -3.81
CA VAL A 38 11.47 -5.56 -4.94
C VAL A 38 12.76 -6.19 -4.43
N VAL A 39 12.91 -7.49 -4.66
CA VAL A 39 14.07 -8.27 -4.22
C VAL A 39 14.57 -9.17 -5.34
N VAL A 40 15.90 -9.30 -5.43
CA VAL A 40 16.57 -10.28 -6.28
C VAL A 40 17.49 -11.11 -5.39
N ASP A 41 17.41 -12.43 -5.56
CA ASP A 41 18.28 -13.39 -4.91
C ASP A 41 19.75 -12.99 -5.10
N TRP A 42 20.53 -13.06 -4.02
CA TRP A 42 21.90 -12.56 -4.00
C TRP A 42 22.77 -13.22 -5.09
N SER A 43 22.57 -14.51 -5.38
CA SER A 43 23.35 -15.26 -6.37
C SER A 43 22.98 -14.88 -7.82
N MET A 44 21.92 -14.08 -7.99
CA MET A 44 21.38 -13.65 -9.28
C MET A 44 21.47 -12.13 -9.47
N ARG A 45 22.05 -11.40 -8.51
CA ARG A 45 22.32 -9.95 -8.62
C ARG A 45 23.37 -9.67 -9.69
N GLY A 46 23.43 -8.41 -10.15
CA GLY A 46 24.29 -7.98 -11.26
C GLY A 46 23.79 -8.39 -12.66
N LYS A 47 22.82 -9.30 -12.76
CA LYS A 47 22.25 -9.80 -14.04
C LYS A 47 21.08 -8.96 -14.58
N LYS A 48 20.95 -7.70 -14.12
CA LYS A 48 19.87 -6.76 -14.47
C LYS A 48 18.43 -7.25 -14.19
N LEU A 49 18.24 -8.33 -13.42
CA LEU A 49 16.92 -8.88 -13.11
C LEU A 49 16.02 -7.87 -12.38
N GLY A 50 16.57 -7.12 -11.42
CA GLY A 50 15.82 -6.09 -10.70
C GLY A 50 15.28 -5.02 -11.65
N LYS A 51 16.10 -4.51 -12.57
CA LYS A 51 15.65 -3.53 -13.58
C LYS A 51 14.54 -4.09 -14.47
N ARG A 52 14.66 -5.35 -14.90
CA ARG A 52 13.64 -6.02 -15.71
C ARG A 52 12.32 -6.19 -14.95
N MET A 53 12.39 -6.56 -13.67
CA MET A 53 11.21 -6.68 -12.80
C MET A 53 10.51 -5.33 -12.67
N VAL A 54 11.24 -4.28 -12.27
CA VAL A 54 10.71 -2.92 -12.13
C VAL A 54 10.10 -2.43 -13.44
N SER A 55 10.79 -2.61 -14.57
CA SER A 55 10.26 -2.24 -15.89
C SER A 55 8.93 -2.91 -16.18
N LYS A 56 8.78 -4.20 -15.87
CA LYS A 56 7.53 -4.93 -16.13
C LYS A 56 6.38 -4.52 -15.20
N LEU A 57 6.68 -4.19 -13.95
CA LEU A 57 5.68 -3.63 -13.03
C LEU A 57 5.26 -2.22 -13.47
N LEU A 58 6.18 -1.40 -13.97
CA LEU A 58 5.85 -0.10 -14.55
C LEU A 58 5.00 -0.22 -15.83
N ASP A 59 5.30 -1.18 -16.70
CA ASP A 59 4.46 -1.48 -17.87
C ASP A 59 3.04 -1.84 -17.42
N ARG A 60 2.91 -2.72 -16.42
CA ARG A 60 1.61 -3.12 -15.88
C ARG A 60 0.82 -1.97 -15.25
N ALA A 61 1.50 -1.09 -14.51
CA ALA A 61 0.88 0.10 -13.94
C ALA A 61 0.32 1.03 -15.02
N ARG A 62 1.05 1.22 -16.13
CA ARG A 62 0.56 2.00 -17.29
C ARG A 62 -0.64 1.35 -17.96
N GLU A 63 -0.60 0.03 -18.17
CA GLU A 63 -1.72 -0.73 -18.72
C GLU A 63 -2.99 -0.61 -17.86
N GLN A 64 -2.84 -0.46 -16.54
CA GLN A 64 -3.93 -0.27 -15.59
C GLN A 64 -4.36 1.21 -15.44
N GLY A 65 -3.79 2.13 -16.23
CA GLY A 65 -4.15 3.54 -16.18
C GLY A 65 -3.58 4.31 -14.98
N CYS A 66 -2.51 3.81 -14.35
CA CYS A 66 -1.85 4.57 -13.28
C CYS A 66 -1.22 5.84 -13.84
N TYR A 67 -1.58 7.00 -13.29
CA TYR A 67 -0.99 8.28 -13.69
C TYR A 67 0.42 8.47 -13.12
N LYS A 68 0.74 7.77 -12.04
CA LYS A 68 2.09 7.70 -11.46
C LYS A 68 2.33 6.38 -10.74
N VAL A 69 3.60 6.07 -10.53
CA VAL A 69 4.05 5.02 -9.60
C VAL A 69 5.03 5.65 -8.62
N ILE A 70 4.84 5.39 -7.34
CA ILE A 70 5.71 5.86 -6.25
C ILE A 70 6.34 4.67 -5.51
N LEU A 71 7.43 4.93 -4.79
CA LEU A 71 8.10 3.98 -3.93
C LEU A 71 8.93 4.72 -2.89
N ASP A 72 9.12 4.07 -1.75
CA ASP A 72 10.09 4.48 -0.75
C ASP A 72 11.35 3.59 -0.84
N CYS A 73 12.53 4.19 -0.75
CA CYS A 73 13.76 3.41 -0.75
C CYS A 73 14.85 4.02 0.14
N LYS A 74 15.75 3.15 0.61
CA LYS A 74 16.98 3.58 1.30
C LYS A 74 17.88 4.35 0.35
N GLU A 75 18.65 5.30 0.90
CA GLU A 75 19.50 6.21 0.12
C GLU A 75 20.42 5.49 -0.88
N HIS A 76 21.04 4.37 -0.48
CA HIS A 76 21.91 3.58 -1.35
C HIS A 76 21.20 2.95 -2.57
N ASN A 77 19.86 2.86 -2.56
CA ASN A 77 19.06 2.33 -3.67
C ASN A 77 18.57 3.42 -4.63
N ILE A 78 18.74 4.71 -4.32
CA ILE A 78 18.30 5.81 -5.17
C ILE A 78 18.90 5.70 -6.58
N GLY A 79 20.19 5.38 -6.69
CA GLY A 79 20.85 5.20 -7.99
C GLY A 79 20.25 4.08 -8.84
N PHE A 80 19.83 2.98 -8.20
CA PHE A 80 19.15 1.88 -8.88
C PHE A 80 17.79 2.33 -9.45
N TYR A 81 16.93 2.95 -8.64
CA TYR A 81 15.59 3.37 -9.08
C TYR A 81 15.63 4.55 -10.06
N THR A 82 16.57 5.48 -9.90
CA THR A 82 16.81 6.54 -10.89
C THR A 82 17.15 5.94 -12.26
N SER A 83 17.96 4.88 -12.27
CA SER A 83 18.29 4.16 -13.52
C SER A 83 17.12 3.34 -14.11
N CYS A 84 16.00 3.24 -13.39
CA CYS A 84 14.73 2.67 -13.86
C CYS A 84 13.72 3.75 -14.29
N GLY A 85 14.08 5.04 -14.21
CA GLY A 85 13.24 6.17 -14.62
C GLY A 85 12.53 6.91 -13.50
N PHE A 86 12.74 6.52 -12.24
CA PHE A 86 12.22 7.26 -11.08
C PHE A 86 13.02 8.55 -10.85
N LYS A 87 12.41 9.50 -10.14
CA LYS A 87 13.04 10.73 -9.69
C LYS A 87 12.81 10.87 -8.20
N VAL A 88 13.80 11.40 -7.48
CA VAL A 88 13.64 11.74 -6.05
C VAL A 88 12.56 12.83 -5.96
N LYS A 89 11.55 12.56 -5.14
CA LYS A 89 10.40 13.43 -4.89
C LYS A 89 10.04 13.35 -3.41
N ASP A 90 9.78 14.51 -2.81
CA ASP A 90 9.25 14.69 -1.46
C ASP A 90 10.06 13.95 -0.36
N ALA A 91 9.54 13.94 0.86
CA ALA A 91 10.14 13.27 2.01
C ALA A 91 9.22 12.15 2.53
N GLN A 92 9.82 11.07 3.02
CA GLN A 92 9.12 9.96 3.68
C GLN A 92 9.30 10.07 5.20
N MET A 93 8.23 9.78 5.95
CA MET A 93 8.23 9.80 7.42
C MET A 93 7.61 8.52 7.98
N SER A 94 8.00 8.12 9.19
CA SER A 94 7.46 6.96 9.90
C SER A 94 7.15 7.28 11.36
N CYS A 95 6.03 6.75 11.86
CA CYS A 95 5.66 6.75 13.27
C CYS A 95 5.60 5.29 13.75
N TYR A 96 6.30 4.97 14.84
CA TYR A 96 6.38 3.62 15.38
C TYR A 96 5.59 3.53 16.69
N PHE A 97 4.73 2.53 16.80
CA PHE A 97 3.97 2.24 18.01
C PHE A 97 4.69 1.18 18.84
N SER A 98 4.83 1.39 20.15
CA SER A 98 5.65 0.55 21.04
C SER A 98 5.04 -0.81 21.39
N GLU A 99 3.78 -1.08 21.00
CA GLU A 99 3.09 -2.35 21.24
C GLU A 99 2.23 -2.74 20.03
N VAL A 100 2.70 -3.68 19.20
CA VAL A 100 1.86 -4.32 18.19
C VAL A 100 1.07 -5.43 18.89
N VAL A 101 -0.04 -5.07 19.55
CA VAL A 101 -0.99 -6.09 20.00
C VAL A 101 -1.81 -6.53 18.80
N CYS A 102 -1.34 -7.55 18.10
CA CYS A 102 -2.12 -8.23 17.07
C CYS A 102 -3.30 -8.94 17.76
N LYS A 103 -4.46 -8.28 17.85
CA LYS A 103 -5.65 -8.81 18.51
C LYS A 103 -6.39 -9.88 17.67
N SER A 104 -6.10 -9.98 16.37
CA SER A 104 -6.76 -10.92 15.45
C SER A 104 -5.84 -11.34 14.30
N THR A 105 -6.11 -12.51 13.71
CA THR A 105 -5.42 -13.03 12.52
C THR A 105 -5.92 -12.41 11.21
N SER A 106 -6.93 -11.54 11.26
CA SER A 106 -7.51 -10.85 10.12
C SER A 106 -7.89 -9.44 10.51
N TRP A 107 -7.50 -8.46 9.69
CA TRP A 107 -8.05 -7.12 9.77
C TRP A 107 -9.50 -7.16 9.26
N ASP A 108 -10.45 -6.75 10.11
CA ASP A 108 -11.85 -6.66 9.72
C ASP A 108 -12.15 -5.24 9.25
N THR A 109 -11.95 -5.03 7.94
CA THR A 109 -12.22 -3.75 7.29
C THR A 109 -13.69 -3.38 7.35
N ALA A 110 -14.60 -4.36 7.38
CA ALA A 110 -16.03 -4.09 7.49
C ALA A 110 -16.37 -3.57 8.90
N ALA A 111 -15.83 -4.18 9.95
CA ALA A 111 -15.97 -3.69 11.32
C ALA A 111 -15.35 -2.29 11.50
N ALA A 112 -14.19 -2.04 10.91
CA ALA A 112 -13.56 -0.71 10.94
C ALA A 112 -14.40 0.37 10.24
N ARG A 113 -15.09 0.02 9.15
CA ARG A 113 -16.03 0.94 8.46
C ARG A 113 -17.32 1.16 9.24
N ALA A 114 -17.82 0.11 9.90
CA ALA A 114 -19.03 0.13 10.70
C ALA A 114 -18.83 0.77 12.08
N GLN A 115 -17.62 1.26 12.37
CA GLN A 115 -17.34 1.95 13.61
C GLN A 115 -18.15 3.24 13.69
N ALA A 116 -18.76 3.48 14.85
CA ALA A 116 -19.58 4.66 15.09
C ALA A 116 -18.79 5.95 14.90
N ASP A 117 -19.51 7.01 14.52
CA ASP A 117 -18.99 8.36 14.40
C ASP A 117 -18.21 8.78 15.64
N ILE A 118 -17.04 9.38 15.42
CA ILE A 118 -16.13 9.82 16.47
C ILE A 118 -16.25 11.33 16.61
N SER A 119 -16.81 11.81 17.73
CA SER A 119 -16.83 13.24 18.02
C SER A 119 -15.40 13.74 18.27
N LEU A 120 -15.02 14.81 17.57
CA LEU A 120 -13.73 15.49 17.74
C LEU A 120 -13.84 16.75 18.61
N GLY A 121 -15.03 17.05 19.15
CA GLY A 121 -15.35 18.32 19.79
C GLY A 121 -15.77 19.40 18.77
N ASP A 122 -16.28 20.54 19.27
CA ASP A 122 -16.56 21.75 18.45
C ASP A 122 -17.43 21.50 17.20
N SER A 123 -18.49 20.70 17.33
CA SER A 123 -19.37 20.32 16.21
C SER A 123 -18.69 19.54 15.09
N LEU A 124 -17.46 19.04 15.32
CA LEU A 124 -16.71 18.21 14.39
C LEU A 124 -16.91 16.72 14.68
N VAL A 125 -17.13 15.96 13.61
CA VAL A 125 -17.34 14.52 13.68
C VAL A 125 -16.50 13.82 12.61
N MET A 126 -15.73 12.81 12.99
CA MET A 126 -15.04 11.93 12.06
C MET A 126 -15.87 10.68 11.78
N THR A 127 -16.02 10.35 10.50
CA THR A 127 -16.83 9.20 10.06
C THR A 127 -16.35 8.65 8.72
N SER A 128 -16.82 7.45 8.38
CA SER A 128 -16.55 6.79 7.09
C SER A 128 -17.10 7.60 5.92
N LEU A 129 -16.40 7.62 4.78
CA LEU A 129 -16.87 8.27 3.57
C LEU A 129 -18.19 7.66 3.07
N ARG A 130 -19.17 8.51 2.73
CA ARG A 130 -20.51 8.13 2.26
C ARG A 130 -20.91 8.88 0.99
N ALA A 131 -22.02 8.46 0.38
CA ALA A 131 -22.48 9.01 -0.89
C ALA A 131 -22.88 10.50 -0.81
N ASP A 132 -23.46 10.91 0.31
CA ASP A 132 -23.92 12.28 0.59
C ASP A 132 -22.78 13.29 0.72
N HIS A 133 -21.57 12.86 1.08
CA HIS A 133 -20.41 13.76 1.21
C HIS A 133 -20.01 14.43 -0.11
N PHE A 134 -20.41 13.86 -1.26
CA PHE A 134 -20.23 14.53 -2.55
C PHE A 134 -20.85 15.94 -2.56
N HIS A 135 -22.09 16.04 -2.07
CA HIS A 135 -22.85 17.31 -2.01
C HIS A 135 -22.46 18.20 -0.82
N GLN A 136 -21.70 17.66 0.13
CA GLN A 136 -21.17 18.39 1.29
C GLN A 136 -19.81 19.08 1.02
N GLY A 137 -19.38 19.15 -0.26
CA GLY A 137 -18.18 19.85 -0.67
C GLY A 137 -16.90 19.01 -0.75
N PHE A 138 -17.02 17.67 -0.82
CA PHE A 138 -15.87 16.76 -0.87
C PHE A 138 -14.89 17.05 -2.01
N ALA A 139 -15.38 17.29 -3.22
CA ALA A 139 -14.52 17.61 -4.37
C ALA A 139 -13.74 18.91 -4.13
N GLY A 140 -14.42 19.97 -3.70
CA GLY A 140 -13.80 21.26 -3.39
C GLY A 140 -12.82 21.21 -2.21
N LEU A 141 -13.00 20.27 -1.28
CA LEU A 141 -12.01 20.01 -0.23
C LEU A 141 -10.72 19.39 -0.82
N LEU A 142 -10.84 18.40 -1.71
CA LEU A 142 -9.69 17.74 -2.34
C LEU A 142 -8.90 18.67 -3.27
N GLU A 143 -9.57 19.63 -3.93
CA GLU A 143 -8.93 20.62 -4.80
C GLU A 143 -7.88 21.48 -4.08
N GLN A 144 -7.98 21.61 -2.75
CA GLN A 144 -7.00 22.33 -1.94
C GLN A 144 -5.65 21.60 -1.85
N LEU A 145 -5.62 20.29 -2.14
CA LEU A 145 -4.41 19.47 -2.11
C LEU A 145 -3.76 19.32 -3.48
N THR A 146 -4.57 19.19 -4.53
CA THR A 146 -4.10 18.91 -5.90
C THR A 146 -5.24 19.10 -6.90
N SER A 147 -4.93 18.99 -8.19
CA SER A 147 -5.96 18.95 -9.23
C SER A 147 -6.84 17.69 -9.10
N VAL A 148 -8.14 17.90 -8.85
CA VAL A 148 -9.14 16.83 -8.85
C VAL A 148 -9.55 16.47 -10.29
N GLY A 149 -9.67 17.45 -11.19
CA GLY A 149 -10.28 17.27 -12.50
C GLY A 149 -11.81 17.28 -12.45
N GLU A 150 -12.48 16.89 -13.53
CA GLU A 150 -13.94 16.78 -13.55
C GLU A 150 -14.40 15.53 -12.80
N LEU A 151 -14.82 15.70 -11.54
CA LEU A 151 -15.39 14.63 -10.73
C LEU A 151 -16.91 14.70 -10.73
N SER A 152 -17.56 13.87 -11.53
CA SER A 152 -19.03 13.73 -11.52
C SER A 152 -19.51 12.91 -10.32
N GLU A 153 -20.80 13.06 -9.97
CA GLU A 153 -21.42 12.26 -8.91
C GLU A 153 -21.37 10.75 -9.21
N ASP A 154 -21.55 10.37 -10.48
CA ASP A 154 -21.49 8.96 -10.91
C ASP A 154 -20.08 8.39 -10.75
N MET A 155 -19.05 9.15 -11.14
CA MET A 155 -17.65 8.76 -10.93
C MET A 155 -17.33 8.62 -9.45
N TYR A 156 -17.81 9.56 -8.63
CA TYR A 156 -17.66 9.51 -7.18
C TYR A 156 -18.33 8.26 -6.59
N ARG A 157 -19.58 7.95 -6.97
CA ARG A 157 -20.32 6.78 -6.48
C ARG A 157 -19.68 5.48 -6.91
N ALA A 158 -19.22 5.37 -8.15
CA ALA A 158 -18.50 4.20 -8.64
C ALA A 158 -17.21 3.96 -7.83
N ARG A 159 -16.42 5.01 -7.62
CA ARG A 159 -15.18 4.96 -6.84
C ARG A 159 -15.42 4.66 -5.36
N LEU A 160 -16.48 5.20 -4.78
CA LEU A 160 -16.91 4.88 -3.42
C LEU A 160 -17.25 3.38 -3.29
N ALA A 161 -17.97 2.81 -4.26
CA ALA A 161 -18.31 1.39 -4.26
C ALA A 161 -17.07 0.50 -4.39
N GLU A 162 -16.09 0.88 -5.23
CA GLU A 162 -14.80 0.18 -5.32
C GLU A 162 -14.07 0.17 -3.97
N LEU A 163 -14.01 1.32 -3.29
CA LEU A 163 -13.37 1.44 -1.98
C LEU A 163 -14.11 0.64 -0.91
N GLN A 164 -15.44 0.66 -0.89
CA GLN A 164 -16.24 -0.11 0.07
C GLN A 164 -16.06 -1.62 -0.09
N ASN A 165 -15.81 -2.08 -1.31
CA ASN A 165 -15.53 -3.50 -1.61
C ASN A 165 -14.06 -3.88 -1.41
N SER A 166 -13.15 -2.92 -1.26
CA SER A 166 -11.74 -3.21 -0.97
C SER A 166 -11.56 -3.68 0.48
N MET A 167 -10.62 -4.58 0.73
CA MET A 167 -10.21 -4.94 2.10
C MET A 167 -9.09 -4.02 2.62
N ASP A 168 -8.46 -3.25 1.72
CA ASP A 168 -7.15 -2.65 1.97
C ASP A 168 -7.17 -1.13 2.11
N ALA A 169 -8.31 -0.46 1.90
CA ALA A 169 -8.41 0.99 1.96
C ALA A 169 -9.64 1.47 2.74
N LEU A 170 -9.42 2.36 3.71
CA LEU A 170 -10.46 3.07 4.44
C LEU A 170 -10.34 4.56 4.14
N MET A 171 -11.47 5.22 3.89
CA MET A 171 -11.52 6.68 3.77
C MET A 171 -12.44 7.25 4.82
N PHE A 172 -11.91 8.21 5.57
CA PHE A 172 -12.62 8.94 6.61
C PHE A 172 -12.72 10.40 6.19
N VAL A 173 -13.82 11.03 6.59
CA VAL A 173 -14.01 12.48 6.50
C VAL A 173 -14.19 13.04 7.90
N ILE A 174 -13.91 14.34 8.03
CA ILE A 174 -14.34 15.13 9.17
C ILE A 174 -15.45 16.06 8.67
N GLU A 175 -16.61 15.97 9.28
CA GLU A 175 -17.76 16.82 9.04
C GLU A 175 -17.82 17.94 10.08
N ASP A 176 -18.14 19.15 9.61
CA ASP A 176 -18.62 20.23 10.47
C ASP A 176 -20.14 20.20 10.46
N THR A 177 -20.73 19.76 11.57
CA THR A 177 -22.18 19.60 11.73
C THR A 177 -22.94 20.92 11.83
N ASN A 178 -22.29 22.04 12.13
CA ASN A 178 -22.93 23.34 12.08
C ASN A 178 -23.05 23.82 10.62
N LEU A 179 -21.99 23.62 9.85
CA LEU A 179 -21.90 24.06 8.45
C LEU A 179 -22.44 23.03 7.45
N GLN A 180 -22.71 21.80 7.90
CA GLN A 180 -23.15 20.67 7.06
C GLN A 180 -22.23 20.43 5.87
N ARG A 181 -20.91 20.47 6.12
CA ARG A 181 -19.88 20.31 5.09
C ARG A 181 -18.74 19.41 5.57
N VAL A 182 -18.06 18.78 4.62
CA VAL A 182 -16.79 18.10 4.92
C VAL A 182 -15.64 19.10 4.98
N VAL A 183 -14.83 18.99 6.02
CA VAL A 183 -13.70 19.89 6.32
C VAL A 183 -12.36 19.17 6.43
N GLY A 184 -12.38 17.84 6.50
CA GLY A 184 -11.19 17.01 6.49
C GLY A 184 -11.43 15.70 5.74
N VAL A 185 -10.36 15.14 5.17
CA VAL A 185 -10.38 13.84 4.54
C VAL A 185 -9.05 13.14 4.78
N GLY A 186 -9.12 11.82 5.03
CA GLY A 186 -7.96 10.98 5.20
C GLY A 186 -8.19 9.59 4.62
N THR A 187 -7.15 9.03 4.01
CA THR A 187 -7.14 7.65 3.53
C THR A 187 -6.16 6.84 4.36
N LEU A 188 -6.63 5.73 4.92
CA LEU A 188 -5.82 4.71 5.55
C LEU A 188 -5.68 3.53 4.57
N LEU A 189 -4.45 3.27 4.12
CA LEU A 189 -4.12 2.10 3.31
C LEU A 189 -3.49 1.04 4.19
N ILE A 190 -3.94 -0.20 4.01
CA ILE A 190 -3.50 -1.36 4.76
C ILE A 190 -2.83 -2.29 3.78
N GLU A 191 -1.54 -2.49 3.96
CA GLU A 191 -0.75 -3.36 3.11
C GLU A 191 -0.47 -4.69 3.80
N HIS A 192 -0.79 -5.79 3.13
CA HIS A 192 -0.51 -7.14 3.60
C HIS A 192 0.91 -7.57 3.20
N LYS A 193 1.90 -7.21 4.02
CA LYS A 193 3.29 -7.60 3.79
C LYS A 193 3.56 -9.05 4.18
N PHE A 194 4.23 -9.80 3.31
CA PHE A 194 4.72 -11.16 3.59
C PHE A 194 6.09 -11.18 4.28
N ILE A 195 6.81 -10.05 4.27
CA ILE A 195 8.08 -9.88 4.98
C ILE A 195 7.85 -9.77 6.49
N HIS A 196 8.82 -10.19 7.31
CA HIS A 196 8.73 -10.24 8.78
C HIS A 196 7.62 -11.16 9.35
N SER A 197 7.60 -12.43 8.91
CA SER A 197 6.69 -13.46 9.44
C SER A 197 5.20 -13.12 9.30
N ALA A 198 4.83 -12.40 8.23
CA ALA A 198 3.50 -11.83 8.02
C ALA A 198 3.04 -10.90 9.18
N GLY A 199 3.97 -10.08 9.69
CA GLY A 199 3.74 -9.10 10.77
C GLY A 199 3.76 -9.71 12.17
N ARG A 200 4.95 -9.94 12.75
CA ARG A 200 5.10 -10.33 14.17
C ARG A 200 6.25 -9.58 14.84
N PHE A 201 5.92 -8.60 15.69
CA PHE A 201 6.86 -8.02 16.65
C PHE A 201 6.35 -8.32 18.07
N GLY A 202 7.11 -9.12 18.82
CA GLY A 202 6.74 -9.57 20.16
C GLY A 202 7.63 -10.70 20.68
N SER A 203 8.72 -10.28 21.36
CA SER A 203 9.61 -11.03 22.29
C SER A 203 10.37 -12.28 21.81
N THR A 204 11.70 -12.14 21.72
CA THR A 204 12.71 -13.19 21.98
C THR A 204 12.72 -13.59 23.47
N PRO A 205 13.16 -14.81 23.89
CA PRO A 205 14.52 -15.30 23.63
C PRO A 205 14.75 -16.84 23.46
N LEU A 206 15.98 -17.16 23.00
CA LEU A 206 16.66 -18.49 22.91
C LEU A 206 16.12 -19.44 21.80
N ASN A 207 16.88 -19.91 20.80
CA ASN A 207 18.28 -20.33 20.78
C ASN A 207 18.92 -20.06 19.40
N TRP A 208 19.80 -19.07 19.34
CA TRP A 208 20.88 -19.02 18.36
C TRP A 208 21.97 -19.99 18.83
N LYS A 209 22.01 -21.21 18.29
CA LYS A 209 23.24 -22.03 18.35
C LYS A 209 24.08 -21.67 17.13
N THR A 210 25.13 -20.91 17.40
CA THR A 210 26.29 -20.69 16.54
C THR A 210 26.75 -21.99 15.88
N GLY A 211 27.06 -21.90 14.59
CA GLY A 211 27.67 -22.99 13.86
C GLY A 211 29.10 -23.31 14.29
N ARG A 212 29.46 -24.56 13.97
CA ARG A 212 30.80 -25.08 13.65
C ARG A 212 31.83 -25.12 14.80
N HIS A 213 31.92 -26.31 15.41
CA HIS A 213 33.20 -26.88 15.76
C HIS A 213 34.03 -27.06 14.50
N VAL A 214 35.15 -26.35 14.41
CA VAL A 214 36.29 -26.73 13.56
C VAL A 214 37.23 -27.50 14.46
N ALA A 215 37.41 -28.79 14.17
CA ALA A 215 38.50 -29.58 14.71
C ALA A 215 39.80 -29.13 14.03
N LEU A 216 40.85 -28.87 14.81
CA LEU A 216 42.24 -28.84 14.33
C LEU A 216 42.92 -30.13 14.77
N PRO A 217 43.78 -30.74 13.95
CA PRO A 217 44.36 -32.05 14.22
C PRO A 217 45.60 -32.00 15.12
N ALA A 218 45.74 -33.09 15.89
CA ALA A 218 46.87 -33.60 16.70
C ALA A 218 47.45 -32.66 17.78
#